data_AF-A0A2V6S2G9-F1
#
_entry.id   AF-A0A2V6S2G9-F1
#
_cell.length_a   1.000
_cell.length_b   1.000
_cell.length_c   1.000
_cell.angle_alpha   90.00
_cell.angle_beta   90.00
_cell.angle_gamma   90.00
#
_symmetry.space_group_name_H-M   'P 1'
#
loop_
_entity.id
_entity.type
_entity.pdbx_description
1 polymer ?
#
loop_
_entity_poly.entity_id
_entity_poly.type
_entity_poly.pdbx_seq_one_letter_code
_entity_poly.pdbx_strand_id
1 'polypeptide(L)'
;MTPPRRRKRSPEPGTSVTEPRRAAPARTRSGDAEPGRTSSRPPSAEGDLAAPATIIRIGRVVLGGGQPLALIGGPCAIENEKHALETAERIATIAADRRVPFIYKSSYDKANRSSVRGYRGPGLIEGLRILKKVRDTLGVPVLSDVHQVAEVAPAAEVLDVLQIPAFL
;
A
#
# COMPACT_ATOMS: atom_id res chain seq x y z
N MET A 1 -20.04 -43.92 47.45
CA MET A 1 -19.72 -42.96 48.52
C MET A 1 -19.00 -41.78 47.88
N THR A 2 -19.72 -40.66 47.76
CA THR A 2 -19.32 -39.46 47.02
C THR A 2 -19.17 -38.31 48.02
N PRO A 3 -18.09 -37.52 48.02
CA PRO A 3 -17.88 -36.49 49.03
C PRO A 3 -18.84 -35.29 48.84
N PRO A 4 -19.19 -34.56 49.92
CA PRO A 4 -20.26 -33.56 49.89
C PRO A 4 -19.84 -32.24 49.22
N ARG A 5 -20.79 -31.65 48.48
CA ARG A 5 -20.68 -30.37 47.78
C ARG A 5 -20.45 -29.21 48.75
N ARG A 6 -19.35 -28.47 48.55
CA ARG A 6 -19.06 -27.22 49.26
C ARG A 6 -19.80 -26.05 48.59
N ARG A 7 -20.88 -25.56 49.20
CA ARG A 7 -21.47 -24.25 48.86
C ARG A 7 -20.50 -23.16 49.33
N LYS A 8 -20.02 -22.31 48.41
CA LYS A 8 -19.35 -21.05 48.76
C LYS A 8 -20.14 -19.88 48.17
N ARG A 9 -20.26 -18.87 49.03
CA ARG A 9 -21.16 -17.71 49.01
C ARG A 9 -20.85 -16.75 47.86
N SER A 10 -21.89 -16.15 47.31
CA SER A 10 -21.84 -14.99 46.43
C SER A 10 -21.29 -13.76 47.20
N PRO A 11 -20.43 -12.92 46.60
CA PRO A 11 -20.07 -11.63 47.18
C PRO A 11 -21.07 -10.54 46.75
N GLU A 12 -21.47 -9.72 47.73
CA GLU A 12 -22.32 -8.53 47.62
C GLU A 12 -21.59 -7.31 47.02
N PRO A 13 -22.32 -6.27 46.56
CA PRO A 13 -21.76 -5.21 45.71
C PRO A 13 -20.95 -4.20 46.50
N GLY A 14 -19.69 -3.99 46.08
CA GLY A 14 -18.78 -3.01 46.64
C GLY A 14 -19.09 -1.59 46.18
N THR A 15 -19.23 -0.71 47.17
CA THR A 15 -19.47 0.73 47.12
C THR A 15 -18.36 1.51 46.40
N SER A 16 -18.77 2.46 45.56
CA SER A 16 -17.92 3.47 44.92
C SER A 16 -17.41 4.49 45.94
N VAL A 17 -16.09 4.61 46.07
CA VAL A 17 -15.45 5.73 46.78
C VAL A 17 -14.45 6.38 45.83
N THR A 18 -14.81 7.59 45.40
CA THR A 18 -14.03 8.49 44.57
C THR A 18 -12.91 9.10 45.40
N GLU A 19 -11.65 8.88 45.03
CA GLU A 19 -10.53 9.59 45.66
C GLU A 19 -10.44 11.06 45.18
N PRO A 20 -10.10 12.02 46.06
CA PRO A 20 -10.00 13.42 45.71
C PRO A 20 -8.72 13.70 44.90
N ARG A 21 -8.88 14.40 43.77
CA ARG A 21 -7.79 14.92 42.94
C ARG A 21 -6.88 15.84 43.76
N ARG A 22 -5.61 15.45 43.91
CA ARG A 22 -4.55 16.31 44.46
C ARG A 22 -4.19 17.37 43.42
N ALA A 23 -4.36 18.65 43.77
CA ALA A 23 -3.97 19.77 42.92
C ALA A 23 -2.44 19.80 42.74
N ALA A 24 -1.99 19.93 41.48
CA ALA A 24 -0.58 20.16 41.16
C ALA A 24 -0.19 21.60 41.54
N PRO A 25 1.02 21.85 42.06
CA PRO A 25 1.44 23.19 42.46
C PRO A 25 1.61 24.10 41.23
N ALA A 26 1.20 25.36 41.38
CA ALA A 26 1.42 26.41 40.39
C ALA A 26 2.93 26.62 40.18
N ARG A 27 3.41 26.38 38.95
CA ARG A 27 4.78 26.71 38.56
C ARG A 27 4.90 28.22 38.38
N THR A 28 5.77 28.81 39.18
CA THR A 28 6.22 30.19 39.07
C THR A 28 6.88 30.43 37.71
N ARG A 29 6.50 31.53 37.04
CA ARG A 29 7.18 32.03 35.84
C ARG A 29 8.54 32.58 36.26
N SER A 30 9.58 31.77 36.16
CA SER A 30 10.95 32.25 36.01
C SER A 30 11.27 32.19 34.53
N GLY A 31 11.63 33.35 33.97
CA GLY A 31 12.01 33.49 32.58
C GLY A 31 13.42 32.97 32.41
N ASP A 32 13.55 31.85 31.70
CA ASP A 32 14.77 31.46 31.02
C ASP A 32 14.37 31.18 29.58
N ALA A 33 14.98 31.92 28.65
CA ALA A 33 14.74 31.78 27.22
C ALA A 33 15.09 30.36 26.77
N GLU A 34 14.13 29.62 26.22
CA GLU A 34 14.43 28.34 25.58
C GLU A 34 15.41 28.57 24.41
N PRO A 35 16.49 27.79 24.30
CA PRO A 35 17.34 27.83 23.12
C PRO A 35 16.50 27.38 21.93
N GLY A 36 16.36 28.28 20.95
CA GLY A 36 15.53 28.08 19.79
C GLY A 36 15.79 26.73 19.15
N ARG A 37 14.74 25.88 19.09
CA ARG A 37 14.75 24.73 18.20
C ARG A 37 14.91 25.28 16.79
N THR A 38 16.13 25.22 16.27
CA THR A 38 16.36 25.34 14.84
C THR A 38 15.59 24.20 14.22
N SER A 39 14.40 24.49 13.67
CA SER A 39 13.77 23.58 12.74
C SER A 39 14.75 23.47 11.57
N SER A 40 15.56 22.43 11.53
CA SER A 40 16.16 21.98 10.28
C SER A 40 14.99 21.43 9.47
N ARG A 41 14.24 22.36 8.87
CA ARG A 41 13.31 22.07 7.81
C ARG A 41 14.12 21.21 6.83
N PRO A 42 13.68 19.99 6.46
CA PRO A 42 14.32 19.29 5.36
C PRO A 42 14.38 20.29 4.20
N PRO A 43 15.50 20.39 3.48
CA PRO A 43 15.67 21.40 2.46
C PRO A 43 14.40 21.42 1.62
N SER A 44 13.80 22.62 1.52
CA SER A 44 12.69 22.89 0.61
C SER A 44 12.98 22.16 -0.69
N ALA A 45 11.99 21.45 -1.25
CA ALA A 45 12.11 20.73 -2.51
C ALA A 45 12.28 21.67 -3.73
N GLU A 46 13.08 22.71 -3.58
CA GLU A 46 13.69 23.53 -4.60
C GLU A 46 15.20 23.24 -4.57
N GLY A 47 15.53 21.96 -4.61
CA GLY A 47 16.87 21.46 -4.85
C GLY A 47 17.02 21.22 -6.34
N ASP A 48 18.05 21.83 -6.92
CA ASP A 48 18.60 21.62 -8.27
C ASP A 48 18.05 20.39 -9.02
N LEU A 49 17.40 20.62 -10.18
CA LEU A 49 16.88 19.60 -11.10
C LEU A 49 17.99 18.75 -11.78
N ALA A 50 19.17 18.64 -11.17
CA ALA A 50 20.41 18.28 -11.84
C ALA A 50 21.11 17.02 -11.29
N ALA A 51 20.40 16.16 -10.54
CA ALA A 51 20.80 14.75 -10.55
C ALA A 51 20.37 14.17 -11.92
N PRO A 52 21.27 13.55 -12.71
CA PRO A 52 20.86 12.95 -13.97
C PRO A 52 19.77 11.91 -13.66
N ALA A 53 18.59 12.13 -14.20
CA ALA A 53 17.44 11.30 -13.90
C ALA A 53 17.79 9.83 -14.22
N THR A 54 17.73 8.97 -13.20
CA THR A 54 18.02 7.54 -13.35
C THR A 54 17.14 6.95 -14.46
N ILE A 55 17.78 6.34 -15.45
CA ILE A 55 17.09 5.65 -16.53
C ILE A 55 16.81 4.21 -16.11
N ILE A 56 15.54 3.81 -16.10
CA ILE A 56 15.08 2.47 -15.74
C ILE A 56 14.49 1.80 -16.98
N ARG A 57 14.88 0.55 -17.25
CA ARG A 57 14.35 -0.25 -18.37
C ARG A 57 13.49 -1.39 -17.84
N ILE A 58 12.24 -1.44 -18.30
CA ILE A 58 11.24 -2.45 -17.93
C ILE A 58 10.77 -3.10 -19.22
N GLY A 59 11.39 -4.22 -19.60
CA GLY A 59 11.21 -4.81 -20.92
C GLY A 59 11.55 -3.80 -22.02
N ARG A 60 10.54 -3.41 -22.81
CA ARG A 60 10.66 -2.41 -23.90
C ARG A 60 10.38 -0.97 -23.46
N VAL A 61 9.90 -0.76 -22.23
CA VAL A 61 9.57 0.57 -21.70
C VAL A 61 10.81 1.16 -21.03
N VAL A 62 11.13 2.42 -21.33
CA VAL A 62 12.24 3.16 -20.73
C VAL A 62 11.66 4.35 -19.97
N LEU A 63 11.95 4.44 -18.67
CA LEU A 63 11.49 5.49 -17.78
C LEU A 63 12.67 6.35 -17.33
N GLY A 64 12.46 7.66 -17.18
CA GLY A 64 13.46 8.59 -16.67
C GLY A 64 13.43 9.93 -17.40
N GLY A 65 14.28 10.86 -16.98
CA GLY A 65 14.35 12.20 -17.58
C GLY A 65 14.76 12.15 -19.05
N GLY A 66 14.13 12.99 -19.87
CA GLY A 66 14.36 13.03 -21.32
C GLY A 66 13.72 11.88 -22.13
N GLN A 67 13.05 10.93 -21.47
CA GLN A 67 12.26 9.90 -22.15
C GLN A 67 10.83 10.39 -22.44
N PRO A 68 10.13 9.81 -23.45
CA PRO A 68 8.72 10.07 -23.66
C PRO A 68 7.89 9.74 -22.41
N LEU A 69 6.75 10.42 -22.25
CA LEU A 69 5.77 10.08 -21.23
C LEU A 69 5.31 8.63 -21.40
N ALA A 70 5.43 7.82 -20.35
CA ALA A 70 4.91 6.45 -20.30
C ALA A 70 3.59 6.39 -19.52
N LEU A 71 2.70 5.50 -19.96
CA LEU A 71 1.44 5.20 -19.29
C LEU A 71 1.57 3.94 -18.44
N ILE A 72 1.27 4.06 -17.15
CA ILE A 72 0.97 2.91 -16.28
C ILE A 72 -0.54 2.92 -16.08
N GLY A 73 -1.25 1.88 -16.53
CA GLY A 73 -2.71 1.93 -16.58
C GLY A 73 -3.41 0.58 -16.57
N GLY A 74 -4.63 0.57 -16.02
CA GLY A 74 -5.51 -0.59 -15.94
C GLY A 74 -6.55 -0.43 -14.82
N PRO A 75 -7.42 -1.43 -14.62
CA PRO A 75 -8.41 -1.41 -13.55
C PRO A 75 -7.77 -1.34 -12.16
N CYS A 76 -8.45 -0.72 -11.20
CA CYS A 76 -7.94 -0.57 -9.84
C CYS A 76 -7.62 -1.92 -9.16
N ALA A 77 -8.46 -2.92 -9.39
CA ALA A 77 -8.29 -4.30 -8.94
C ALA A 77 -8.67 -5.25 -10.07
N ILE A 78 -8.09 -6.45 -10.06
CA ILE A 78 -8.50 -7.53 -10.95
C ILE A 78 -9.88 -7.99 -10.53
N GLU A 79 -10.83 -7.98 -11.45
CA GLU A 79 -12.20 -8.46 -11.20
C GLU A 79 -12.37 -9.91 -11.67
N ASN A 80 -11.83 -10.23 -12.84
CA ASN A 80 -11.73 -11.58 -13.41
C ASN A 80 -10.74 -11.56 -14.59
N GLU A 81 -10.34 -12.75 -15.06
CA GLU A 81 -9.38 -12.90 -16.16
C GLU A 81 -9.83 -12.23 -17.46
N LYS A 82 -11.09 -12.44 -17.86
CA LYS A 82 -11.65 -11.90 -19.10
C LYS A 82 -11.56 -10.37 -19.10
N HIS A 83 -12.05 -9.72 -18.04
CA HIS A 83 -12.02 -8.27 -17.90
C HIS A 83 -10.59 -7.72 -17.88
N ALA A 84 -9.65 -8.43 -17.23
CA ALA A 84 -8.25 -8.04 -17.19
C ALA A 84 -7.62 -8.05 -18.60
N LEU A 85 -7.83 -9.13 -19.36
CA LEU A 85 -7.33 -9.27 -20.73
C LEU A 85 -7.96 -8.23 -21.68
N GLU A 86 -9.28 -8.10 -21.68
CA GLU A 86 -10.01 -7.15 -22.54
C GLU A 86 -9.56 -5.70 -22.28
N THR A 87 -9.42 -5.33 -21.01
CA THR A 87 -8.98 -3.97 -20.66
C THR A 87 -7.51 -3.75 -21.03
N ALA A 88 -6.64 -4.72 -20.75
CA ALA A 88 -5.23 -4.63 -21.09
C ALA A 88 -5.03 -4.49 -22.61
N GLU A 89 -5.73 -5.30 -23.41
CA GLU A 89 -5.68 -5.27 -24.87
C GLU A 89 -6.18 -3.92 -25.39
N ARG A 90 -7.31 -3.42 -24.86
CA ARG A 90 -7.88 -2.17 -25.34
C ARG A 90 -6.97 -0.98 -25.04
N ILE A 91 -6.39 -0.91 -23.84
CA ILE A 91 -5.46 0.16 -23.48
C ILE A 91 -4.16 0.04 -24.28
N ALA A 92 -3.61 -1.17 -24.42
CA ALA A 92 -2.39 -1.40 -25.20
C ALA A 92 -2.56 -0.98 -26.67
N THR A 93 -3.71 -1.28 -27.27
CA THR A 93 -4.05 -0.84 -28.64
C THR A 93 -4.04 0.69 -28.74
N ILE A 94 -4.75 1.37 -27.83
CA ILE A 94 -4.81 2.84 -27.83
C ILE A 94 -3.42 3.45 -27.60
N ALA A 95 -2.64 2.88 -26.67
CA ALA A 95 -1.29 3.35 -26.39
C ALA A 95 -0.36 3.16 -27.59
N ALA A 96 -0.45 2.03 -28.30
CA ALA A 96 0.30 1.77 -29.52
C ALA A 96 -0.05 2.76 -30.63
N ASP A 97 -1.35 3.01 -30.88
CA ASP A 97 -1.82 3.99 -31.87
C ASP A 97 -1.28 5.39 -31.59
N ARG A 98 -1.14 5.74 -30.30
CA ARG A 98 -0.62 7.02 -29.84
C ARG A 98 0.89 7.03 -29.61
N ARG A 99 1.58 5.91 -29.86
CA ARG A 99 3.03 5.72 -29.62
C ARG A 99 3.45 6.06 -28.19
N VAL A 100 2.60 5.73 -27.22
CA VAL A 100 2.85 5.91 -25.78
C VAL A 100 3.33 4.57 -25.21
N PRO A 101 4.52 4.51 -24.56
CA PRO A 101 4.96 3.33 -23.84
C PRO A 101 3.95 2.94 -22.75
N PHE A 102 3.64 1.65 -22.61
CA PHE A 102 2.57 1.18 -21.73
C PHE A 102 3.02 0.05 -20.81
N ILE A 103 2.62 0.14 -19.54
CA ILE A 103 2.73 -0.91 -18.52
C ILE A 103 1.31 -1.16 -17.98
N TYR A 104 0.87 -2.41 -18.03
CA TYR A 104 -0.43 -2.78 -17.48
C TYR A 104 -0.37 -2.84 -15.95
N LYS A 105 -1.34 -2.24 -15.28
CA LYS A 105 -1.45 -2.25 -13.81
C LYS A 105 -2.80 -2.74 -13.36
N SER A 106 -2.82 -3.72 -12.45
CA SER A 106 -4.01 -4.02 -11.66
C SER A 106 -3.65 -4.72 -10.34
N SER A 107 -4.36 -4.41 -9.26
CA SER A 107 -4.11 -5.02 -7.94
C SER A 107 -4.77 -6.40 -7.84
N TYR A 108 -4.05 -7.40 -7.33
CA TYR A 108 -4.65 -8.70 -7.00
C TYR A 108 -5.34 -8.74 -5.62
N ASP A 109 -4.98 -7.83 -4.71
CA ASP A 109 -5.60 -7.66 -3.39
C ASP A 109 -5.75 -6.18 -3.05
N LYS A 110 -6.83 -5.82 -2.34
CA LYS A 110 -7.08 -4.48 -1.78
C LYS A 110 -7.07 -4.61 -0.26
N ALA A 111 -5.89 -4.50 0.33
CA ALA A 111 -5.69 -4.76 1.76
C ALA A 111 -6.36 -3.78 2.73
N ASN A 112 -6.76 -2.60 2.26
CA ASN A 112 -7.24 -1.47 3.06
C ASN A 112 -8.73 -1.15 2.86
N ARG A 113 -9.60 -2.17 2.78
CA ARG A 113 -11.04 -1.93 2.61
C ARG A 113 -11.67 -1.37 3.89
N SER A 114 -12.50 -0.34 3.73
CA SER A 114 -13.31 0.23 4.81
C SER A 114 -14.37 -0.73 5.35
N SER A 115 -14.77 -1.72 4.55
CA SER A 115 -15.66 -2.81 4.96
C SER A 115 -14.96 -4.15 4.78
N VAL A 116 -15.03 -4.99 5.80
CA VAL A 116 -14.52 -6.37 5.80
C VAL A 116 -15.16 -7.22 4.69
N ARG A 117 -16.39 -6.87 4.26
CA ARG A 117 -17.12 -7.60 3.22
C ARG A 117 -16.84 -7.10 1.79
N GLY A 118 -16.00 -6.08 1.63
CA GLY A 118 -15.68 -5.54 0.30
C GLY A 118 -14.83 -6.52 -0.52
N TYR A 119 -15.18 -6.72 -1.79
CA TYR A 119 -14.41 -7.59 -2.70
C TYR A 119 -12.95 -7.14 -2.83
N ARG A 120 -11.99 -7.93 -2.36
CA ARG A 120 -10.59 -7.52 -2.33
C ARG A 120 -9.81 -7.79 -3.61
N GLY A 121 -10.33 -8.61 -4.51
CA GLY A 121 -9.58 -9.12 -5.65
C GLY A 121 -9.50 -10.66 -5.60
N PRO A 122 -8.87 -11.28 -6.61
CA PRO A 122 -8.68 -12.72 -6.68
C PRO A 122 -7.66 -13.27 -5.67
N GLY A 123 -6.89 -12.40 -5.02
CA GLY A 123 -5.79 -12.79 -4.13
C GLY A 123 -4.51 -13.13 -4.88
N LEU A 124 -3.44 -13.40 -4.13
CA LEU A 124 -2.08 -13.54 -4.65
C LEU A 124 -1.95 -14.59 -5.77
N ILE A 125 -2.32 -15.84 -5.50
CA ILE A 125 -2.08 -16.97 -6.44
C ILE A 125 -2.81 -16.75 -7.76
N GLU A 126 -4.13 -16.51 -7.69
CA GLU A 126 -4.96 -16.36 -8.88
C GLU A 126 -4.70 -15.03 -9.60
N GLY A 127 -4.46 -13.95 -8.84
CA GLY A 127 -4.11 -12.65 -9.42
C GLY A 127 -2.78 -12.68 -10.18
N LEU A 128 -1.74 -13.31 -9.62
CA LEU A 128 -0.47 -13.50 -10.32
C LEU A 128 -0.63 -14.40 -11.55
N ARG A 129 -1.43 -15.46 -11.47
CA ARG A 129 -1.74 -16.30 -12.65
C ARG A 129 -2.38 -15.47 -13.78
N ILE A 130 -3.33 -14.60 -13.45
CA ILE A 130 -3.99 -13.71 -14.42
C ILE A 130 -3.00 -12.67 -14.97
N LEU A 131 -2.19 -12.02 -14.14
CA LEU A 131 -1.20 -11.04 -14.59
C LEU A 131 -0.14 -11.66 -15.48
N LYS A 132 0.31 -12.89 -15.16
CA LYS A 132 1.17 -13.67 -16.04
C LYS A 132 0.51 -13.90 -17.40
N LYS A 133 -0.77 -14.27 -17.42
CA LYS A 133 -1.54 -14.47 -18.67
C LYS A 133 -1.63 -13.20 -19.50
N VAL A 134 -1.89 -12.05 -18.87
CA VAL A 134 -1.89 -10.73 -19.54
C VAL A 134 -0.53 -10.45 -20.18
N ARG A 135 0.55 -10.56 -19.41
CA ARG A 135 1.92 -10.33 -19.86
C ARG A 135 2.27 -11.24 -21.04
N ASP A 136 2.02 -12.53 -20.92
CA ASP A 136 2.41 -13.53 -21.93
C ASP A 136 1.54 -13.42 -23.21
N THR A 137 0.27 -13.04 -23.09
CA THR A 137 -0.65 -12.92 -24.24
C THR A 137 -0.43 -11.63 -25.03
N LEU A 138 -0.20 -10.51 -24.33
CA LEU A 138 -0.15 -9.18 -24.95
C LEU A 138 1.29 -8.65 -25.12
N GLY A 139 2.27 -9.26 -24.46
CA GLY A 139 3.66 -8.83 -24.51
C GLY A 139 3.92 -7.47 -23.86
N VAL A 140 3.01 -7.02 -22.97
CA VAL A 140 3.15 -5.78 -22.20
C VAL A 140 3.70 -6.08 -20.81
N PRO A 141 4.58 -5.22 -20.25
CA PRO A 141 5.01 -5.36 -18.87
C PRO A 141 3.83 -5.23 -17.90
N VAL A 142 3.88 -5.93 -16.77
CA VAL A 142 2.84 -5.93 -15.74
C VAL A 142 3.35 -5.46 -14.38
N LEU A 143 2.50 -4.71 -13.69
CA LEU A 143 2.77 -4.10 -12.39
C LEU A 143 1.60 -4.36 -11.43
N SER A 144 1.91 -4.73 -10.19
CA SER A 144 0.94 -4.76 -9.08
C SER A 144 1.60 -4.33 -7.78
N ASP A 145 0.76 -3.93 -6.82
CA ASP A 145 1.14 -3.72 -5.43
C ASP A 145 1.32 -5.04 -4.67
N VAL A 146 2.26 -5.03 -3.72
CA VAL A 146 2.47 -6.08 -2.71
C VAL A 146 2.15 -5.52 -1.33
N HIS A 147 1.46 -6.29 -0.51
CA HIS A 147 0.98 -5.85 0.81
C HIS A 147 1.72 -6.50 1.98
N GLN A 148 2.44 -7.58 1.75
CA GLN A 148 3.20 -8.31 2.77
C GLN A 148 4.55 -8.77 2.22
N VAL A 149 5.57 -8.90 3.09
CA VAL A 149 6.92 -9.33 2.70
C VAL A 149 6.90 -10.71 2.04
N ALA A 150 6.04 -11.62 2.52
CA ALA A 150 5.90 -12.97 1.96
C ALA A 150 5.37 -12.99 0.52
N GLU A 151 4.74 -11.91 0.05
CA GLU A 151 4.24 -11.79 -1.33
C GLU A 151 5.35 -11.43 -2.31
N VAL A 152 6.45 -10.83 -1.85
CA VAL A 152 7.50 -10.26 -2.72
C VAL A 152 8.14 -11.32 -3.61
N ALA A 153 8.53 -12.46 -3.04
CA ALA A 153 9.18 -13.52 -3.79
C ALA A 153 8.28 -14.09 -4.92
N PRO A 154 7.07 -14.58 -4.65
CA PRO A 154 6.20 -15.09 -5.72
C PRO A 154 5.75 -13.99 -6.69
N ALA A 155 5.56 -12.75 -6.22
CA ALA A 155 5.21 -11.64 -7.10
C ALA A 155 6.34 -11.30 -8.07
N ALA A 156 7.60 -11.34 -7.64
CA ALA A 156 8.78 -11.06 -8.48
C ALA A 156 8.99 -12.09 -9.61
N GLU A 157 8.45 -13.30 -9.49
CA GLU A 157 8.47 -14.30 -10.58
C GLU A 157 7.57 -13.90 -11.76
N VAL A 158 6.60 -13.01 -11.52
CA VAL A 158 5.56 -12.64 -12.48
C VAL A 158 5.59 -11.16 -12.86
N LEU A 159 5.82 -10.26 -11.91
CA LEU A 159 5.70 -8.83 -12.12
C LEU A 159 7.02 -8.23 -12.61
N ASP A 160 6.93 -7.39 -13.62
CA ASP A 160 8.08 -6.61 -14.10
C ASP A 160 8.39 -5.43 -13.16
N VAL A 161 7.38 -4.99 -12.40
CA VAL A 161 7.49 -3.92 -11.40
C VAL A 161 6.65 -4.26 -10.17
N LEU A 162 7.26 -4.16 -8.99
CA LEU A 162 6.58 -4.26 -7.70
C LEU A 162 6.29 -2.86 -7.16
N GLN A 163 5.02 -2.57 -6.87
CA GLN A 163 4.61 -1.32 -6.24
C GLN A 163 4.55 -1.49 -4.72
N ILE A 164 5.20 -0.58 -4.00
CA ILE A 164 5.05 -0.44 -2.55
C ILE A 164 3.89 0.53 -2.28
N PRO A 165 2.80 0.11 -1.62
CA PRO A 165 1.70 0.99 -1.27
C PRO A 165 2.16 2.17 -0.41
N ALA A 166 1.49 3.31 -0.54
CA ALA A 166 1.76 4.48 0.31
C ALA A 166 1.52 4.18 1.80
N PHE A 167 0.58 3.29 2.10
CA PHE A 167 0.26 2.81 3.44
C PHE A 167 0.39 1.29 3.45
N LEU A 168 1.40 0.79 4.17
CA LEU A 168 1.59 -0.62 4.50
C LEU A 168 1.20 -0.86 5.97
#